data_AF-A0A7L3E0U6-F1
#
_entry.id   AF-A0A7L3E0U6-F1
#
_cell.length_a   1.000
_cell.length_b   1.000
_cell.length_c   1.000
_cell.angle_alpha   90.00
_cell.angle_beta   90.00
_cell.angle_gamma   90.00
#
_symmetry.space_group_name_H-M   'P 1'
#
loop_
_entity.id
_entity.type
_entity.pdbx_description
1 polymer ?
#
loop_
_entity_poly.entity_id
_entity_poly.type
_entity_poly.pdbx_seq_one_letter_code
_entity_poly.pdbx_strand_id
1 'polypeptide(L)'
;DTDPAAKMAQTNPLPVPMGPWKITVYDQENFQGKRMEFTSACPNIMECGFDNIRSLKVECGAWVGYEHTGFCGQQFILERGEYPRWDAWSGSNAYHIERLMSFRPVCSANHKESKITIFEKDNFIGRQWEIADDYPSLQAMGWANNEVGSMKIQCGAWVCYQYPGYRGYQYVLEFDHHGGDYKHWREWGSHAQTSQIQSIRRVQQ
;
A
#
# COMPACT_ATOMS: atom_id res chain seq x y z
N ASP A 1 -57.03 0.54 -10.10
CA ASP A 1 -56.19 -0.49 -9.45
C ASP A 1 -55.98 -1.63 -10.44
N THR A 2 -54.81 -1.86 -11.02
CA THR A 2 -53.43 -1.64 -10.57
C THR A 2 -52.51 -1.68 -11.80
N ASP A 3 -51.58 -0.73 -11.87
CA ASP A 3 -50.46 -0.66 -12.83
C ASP A 3 -49.33 -1.62 -12.38
N PRO A 4 -48.78 -2.50 -13.22
CA PRO A 4 -47.64 -3.33 -12.83
C PRO A 4 -46.34 -2.53 -13.01
N ALA A 5 -45.76 -2.19 -11.87
CA ALA A 5 -44.50 -1.48 -11.70
C ALA A 5 -43.38 -1.94 -12.66
N ALA A 6 -42.89 -0.99 -13.45
CA ALA A 6 -41.61 -1.08 -14.14
C ALA A 6 -40.49 -1.27 -13.10
N LYS A 7 -39.91 -2.48 -13.06
CA LYS A 7 -38.66 -2.73 -12.34
C LYS A 7 -37.55 -1.95 -13.06
N MET A 8 -37.14 -0.81 -12.51
CA MET A 8 -35.89 -0.16 -12.86
C MET A 8 -34.75 -1.12 -12.51
N ALA A 9 -34.12 -1.69 -13.53
CA ALA A 9 -32.86 -2.39 -13.39
C ALA A 9 -31.81 -1.35 -12.94
N GLN A 10 -31.35 -1.46 -11.69
CA GLN A 10 -30.16 -0.77 -11.24
C GLN A 10 -28.99 -1.31 -12.06
N THR A 11 -28.58 -0.55 -13.08
CA THR A 11 -27.33 -0.80 -13.78
C THR A 11 -26.21 -0.51 -12.80
N ASN A 12 -25.61 -1.56 -12.23
CA ASN A 12 -24.33 -1.46 -11.56
C ASN A 12 -23.37 -0.72 -12.50
N PRO A 13 -22.65 0.33 -12.05
CA PRO A 13 -21.62 0.95 -12.87
C PRO A 13 -20.64 -0.15 -13.28
N LEU A 14 -20.46 -0.33 -14.58
CA LEU A 14 -19.39 -1.17 -15.11
C LEU A 14 -18.06 -0.68 -14.50
N PRO A 15 -17.14 -1.58 -14.11
CA PRO A 15 -15.83 -1.16 -13.67
C PRO A 15 -15.22 -0.30 -14.78
N VAL A 16 -14.98 0.97 -14.46
CA VAL A 16 -14.32 1.91 -15.37
C VAL A 16 -13.04 1.22 -15.82
N PRO A 17 -12.75 1.10 -17.14
CA PRO A 17 -11.48 0.57 -17.59
C PRO A 17 -10.40 1.40 -16.90
N MET A 18 -9.63 0.78 -16.00
CA MET A 18 -8.54 1.48 -15.35
C MET A 18 -7.63 1.96 -16.48
N GLY A 19 -7.48 3.27 -16.62
CA GLY A 19 -6.48 3.84 -17.51
C GLY A 19 -5.08 3.34 -17.11
N PRO A 20 -4.03 3.69 -17.86
CA PRO A 20 -2.67 3.41 -17.38
C PRO A 20 -2.49 3.99 -15.97
N TRP A 21 -1.72 3.30 -15.11
CA TRP A 21 -1.33 3.83 -13.81
C TRP A 21 -0.83 5.27 -13.98
N LYS A 22 -1.30 6.17 -13.12
CA LYS A 22 -0.94 7.58 -13.20
C LYS A 22 -0.80 8.18 -11.82
N ILE A 23 0.33 8.85 -11.63
CA ILE A 23 0.64 9.69 -10.46
C ILE A 23 1.21 11.02 -10.95
N THR A 24 0.75 12.12 -10.36
CA THR A 24 1.31 13.46 -10.56
C THR A 24 1.96 13.93 -9.27
N VAL A 25 3.22 14.35 -9.33
CA VAL A 25 4.00 14.80 -8.16
C VAL A 25 4.34 16.29 -8.28
N TYR A 26 4.48 16.95 -7.13
CA TYR A 26 4.73 18.39 -7.01
C TYR A 26 5.85 18.67 -6.01
N ASP A 27 6.66 19.69 -6.29
CA ASP A 27 7.77 20.12 -5.42
C ASP A 27 7.33 21.06 -4.28
N GLN A 28 6.08 21.52 -4.29
CA GLN A 28 5.45 22.28 -3.20
C GLN A 28 4.19 21.59 -2.68
N GLU A 29 3.79 21.97 -1.47
CA GLU A 29 2.53 21.52 -0.86
C GLU A 29 1.32 22.06 -1.63
N ASN A 30 0.16 21.43 -1.42
CA ASN A 30 -1.13 21.85 -1.99
C ASN A 30 -1.11 21.95 -3.53
N PHE A 31 -0.37 21.05 -4.18
CA PHE A 31 -0.32 20.87 -5.64
C PHE A 31 0.20 22.09 -6.40
N GLN A 32 1.20 22.78 -5.81
CA GLN A 32 1.82 23.97 -6.37
C GLN A 32 3.23 23.69 -6.91
N GLY A 33 3.82 24.69 -7.57
CA GLY A 33 5.21 24.65 -8.02
C GLY A 33 5.44 23.78 -9.25
N LYS A 34 6.64 23.20 -9.36
CA LYS A 34 7.01 22.28 -10.42
C LYS A 34 6.19 21.00 -10.28
N ARG A 35 5.60 20.55 -11.39
CA ARG A 35 4.83 19.30 -11.45
C ARG A 35 5.32 18.38 -12.56
N MET A 36 5.17 17.07 -12.34
CA MET A 36 5.47 16.06 -13.35
C MET A 36 4.54 14.87 -13.20
N GLU A 37 4.11 14.31 -14.33
CA GLU A 37 3.25 13.12 -14.38
C GLU A 37 4.09 11.88 -14.69
N PHE A 38 3.76 10.76 -14.06
CA PHE A 38 4.42 9.48 -14.25
C PHE A 38 3.40 8.37 -14.49
N THR A 39 3.74 7.48 -15.43
CA THR A 39 2.98 6.25 -15.73
C THR A 39 3.80 4.99 -15.52
N SER A 40 5.03 5.13 -15.03
CA SER A 40 5.98 4.06 -14.74
C SER A 40 6.78 4.39 -13.48
N ALA A 41 7.57 3.43 -13.01
CA ALA A 41 8.43 3.63 -11.85
C ALA A 41 9.46 4.75 -12.07
N CYS A 42 9.79 5.47 -11.00
CA CYS A 42 10.84 6.46 -10.92
C CYS A 42 11.79 6.07 -9.77
N PRO A 43 13.00 5.54 -10.07
CA PRO A 43 13.95 5.13 -9.03
C PRO A 43 14.67 6.31 -8.37
N ASN A 44 14.67 7.50 -8.97
CA ASN A 44 15.36 8.66 -8.45
C ASN A 44 14.74 9.96 -8.99
N ILE A 45 13.98 10.67 -8.16
CA ILE A 45 13.30 11.91 -8.57
C ILE A 45 14.27 13.07 -8.86
N MET A 46 15.53 12.99 -8.38
CA MET A 46 16.53 14.03 -8.64
C MET A 46 16.91 14.06 -10.12
N GLU A 47 16.84 12.92 -10.82
CA GLU A 47 17.04 12.85 -12.28
C GLU A 47 15.90 13.55 -13.06
N CYS A 48 14.74 13.70 -12.43
CA CYS A 48 13.61 14.48 -12.92
C CYS A 48 13.66 15.95 -12.46
N GLY A 49 14.72 16.33 -11.73
CA GLY A 49 14.95 17.67 -11.17
C GLY A 49 14.03 18.03 -10.00
N PHE A 50 13.65 17.06 -9.17
CA PHE A 50 12.97 17.30 -7.89
C PHE A 50 13.93 17.01 -6.74
N ASP A 51 14.02 17.93 -5.78
CA ASP A 51 14.80 17.72 -4.55
C ASP A 51 14.01 16.91 -3.51
N ASN A 52 12.68 17.11 -3.47
CA ASN A 52 11.74 16.31 -2.70
C ASN A 52 10.34 16.45 -3.29
N ILE A 53 9.47 15.48 -3.04
CA ILE A 53 8.04 15.57 -3.35
C ILE A 53 7.31 16.10 -2.11
N ARG A 54 6.51 17.16 -2.29
CA ARG A 54 5.78 17.84 -1.21
C ARG A 54 4.27 17.67 -1.27
N SER A 55 3.73 17.37 -2.46
CA SER A 55 2.36 16.91 -2.64
C SER A 55 2.25 16.03 -3.88
N LEU A 56 1.23 15.18 -3.94
CA LEU A 56 1.00 14.29 -5.07
C LEU A 56 -0.48 13.96 -5.27
N LYS A 57 -0.84 13.55 -6.48
CA LYS A 57 -2.16 13.03 -6.82
C LYS A 57 -1.97 11.67 -7.47
N VAL A 58 -2.74 10.69 -7.03
CA VAL A 58 -2.81 9.38 -7.68
C VAL A 58 -4.13 9.33 -8.43
N GLU A 59 -4.07 9.46 -9.75
CA GLU A 59 -5.26 9.47 -10.59
C GLU A 59 -5.72 8.06 -10.97
N CYS A 60 -4.79 7.12 -11.11
CA CYS A 60 -5.07 5.73 -11.49
C CYS A 60 -4.11 4.73 -10.87
N GLY A 61 -4.67 3.65 -10.32
CA GLY A 61 -3.95 2.53 -9.73
C GLY A 61 -3.38 2.85 -8.33
N ALA A 62 -2.66 1.87 -7.78
CA ALA A 62 -1.91 2.02 -6.55
C ALA A 62 -0.41 2.14 -6.84
N TRP A 63 0.27 2.90 -5.98
CA TRP A 63 1.70 3.15 -6.03
C TRP A 63 2.31 2.94 -4.65
N VAL A 64 3.59 2.62 -4.62
CA VAL A 64 4.39 2.65 -3.39
C VAL A 64 5.48 3.69 -3.54
N GLY A 65 5.50 4.64 -2.60
CA GLY A 65 6.55 5.64 -2.44
C GLY A 65 7.60 5.18 -1.44
N TYR A 66 8.82 5.68 -1.61
CA TYR A 66 9.97 5.30 -0.80
C TYR A 66 10.75 6.53 -0.32
N GLU A 67 11.22 6.46 0.91
CA GLU A 67 12.04 7.50 1.53
C GLU A 67 13.36 7.76 0.80
N HIS A 68 13.98 6.74 0.23
CA HIS A 68 15.27 6.83 -0.45
C HIS A 68 15.13 6.52 -1.95
N THR A 69 16.19 6.81 -2.69
CA THR A 69 16.31 6.41 -4.09
C THR A 69 16.44 4.90 -4.20
N GLY A 70 16.18 4.35 -5.40
CA GLY A 70 16.32 2.93 -5.69
C GLY A 70 15.31 2.04 -4.96
N PHE A 71 14.14 2.58 -4.59
CA PHE A 71 13.08 1.86 -3.89
C PHE A 71 13.49 1.38 -2.48
N CYS A 72 14.24 2.22 -1.77
CA CYS A 72 14.80 1.93 -0.45
C CYS A 72 14.24 2.84 0.66
N GLY A 73 14.47 2.46 1.92
CA GLY A 73 13.99 3.20 3.09
C GLY A 73 12.54 2.85 3.43
N GLN A 74 11.89 3.73 4.20
CA GLN A 74 10.50 3.55 4.57
C GLN A 74 9.57 3.57 3.36
N GLN A 75 8.54 2.72 3.39
CA GLN A 75 7.52 2.59 2.35
C GLN A 75 6.26 3.38 2.71
N PHE A 76 5.59 3.90 1.69
CA PHE A 76 4.32 4.62 1.81
C PHE A 76 3.36 4.11 0.74
N ILE A 77 2.21 3.55 1.14
CA ILE A 77 1.18 3.18 0.18
C ILE A 77 0.44 4.43 -0.31
N LEU A 78 0.34 4.57 -1.63
CA LEU A 78 -0.26 5.71 -2.33
C LEU A 78 -1.38 5.18 -3.22
N GLU A 79 -2.60 5.21 -2.72
CA GLU A 79 -3.80 4.77 -3.43
C GLU A 79 -4.45 5.97 -4.12
N ARG A 80 -5.45 5.73 -4.96
CA ARG A 80 -6.16 6.79 -5.68
C ARG A 80 -6.64 7.88 -4.72
N GLY A 81 -6.22 9.12 -4.95
CA GLY A 81 -6.53 10.23 -4.06
C GLY A 81 -5.63 11.44 -4.23
N GLU A 82 -5.88 12.45 -3.39
CA GLU A 82 -5.12 13.68 -3.34
C GLU A 82 -4.35 13.77 -2.01
N TYR A 83 -3.06 14.05 -2.12
CA TYR A 83 -2.14 14.09 -0.99
C TYR A 83 -1.49 15.47 -0.92
N PRO A 84 -2.12 16.45 -0.25
CA PRO A 84 -1.70 17.85 -0.29
C PRO A 84 -0.39 18.11 0.45
N ARG A 85 0.04 17.19 1.32
CA ARG A 85 1.22 17.32 2.19
C ARG A 85 1.72 15.94 2.63
N TRP A 86 2.93 15.89 3.18
CA TRP A 86 3.59 14.65 3.57
C TRP A 86 2.89 13.84 4.66
N ASP A 87 2.13 14.50 5.53
CA ASP A 87 1.34 13.84 6.57
C ASP A 87 0.16 13.03 6.00
N ALA A 88 -0.27 13.33 4.77
CA ALA A 88 -1.34 12.61 4.09
C ALA A 88 -0.96 11.19 3.65
N TRP A 89 0.33 10.90 3.42
CA TRP A 89 0.80 9.56 3.03
C TRP A 89 1.62 8.84 4.11
N SER A 90 2.34 9.58 4.96
CA SER A 90 3.19 8.98 5.99
C SER A 90 2.38 8.30 7.10
N GLY A 91 1.22 8.86 7.46
CA GLY A 91 0.30 8.29 8.45
C GLY A 91 0.86 8.33 9.88
N SER A 92 0.22 9.10 10.78
CA SER A 92 0.47 9.16 12.24
C SER A 92 1.94 9.35 12.68
N ASN A 93 2.26 10.53 13.23
CA ASN A 93 3.42 11.05 14.00
C ASN A 93 4.56 10.16 14.55
N ALA A 94 4.50 8.83 14.55
CA ALA A 94 5.55 7.95 15.04
C ALA A 94 6.81 7.98 14.15
N TYR A 95 6.67 8.32 12.86
CA TYR A 95 7.79 8.41 11.93
C TYR A 95 7.71 9.71 11.11
N HIS A 96 8.38 10.75 11.61
CA HIS A 96 8.38 12.10 11.01
C HIS A 96 9.36 12.17 9.83
N ILE A 97 9.01 11.52 8.72
CA ILE A 97 9.81 11.54 7.50
C ILE A 97 8.99 12.14 6.36
N GLU A 98 9.45 13.30 5.90
CA GLU A 98 8.82 14.06 4.81
C GLU A 98 9.40 13.71 3.44
N ARG A 99 10.40 12.82 3.41
CA ARG A 99 11.19 12.54 2.22
C ARG A 99 10.52 11.45 1.38
N LEU A 100 10.35 11.70 0.10
CA LEU A 100 9.87 10.72 -0.88
C LEU A 100 10.73 10.87 -2.15
N MET A 101 11.64 9.92 -2.39
CA MET A 101 12.70 10.04 -3.41
C MET A 101 12.57 9.05 -4.57
N SER A 102 11.74 8.02 -4.42
CA SER A 102 11.43 7.08 -5.49
C SER A 102 10.03 6.50 -5.31
N PHE A 103 9.45 6.00 -6.39
CA PHE A 103 8.13 5.38 -6.35
C PHE A 103 7.91 4.45 -7.54
N ARG A 104 7.02 3.47 -7.37
CA ARG A 104 6.63 2.54 -8.46
C ARG A 104 5.16 2.13 -8.37
N PRO A 105 4.56 1.70 -9.49
CA PRO A 105 3.25 1.06 -9.47
C PRO A 105 3.25 -0.22 -8.63
N VAL A 106 2.10 -0.53 -8.03
CA VAL A 106 1.79 -1.82 -7.41
C VAL A 106 0.94 -2.60 -8.42
N CYS A 107 1.60 -3.44 -9.22
CA CYS A 107 0.98 -4.10 -10.38
C CYS A 107 0.08 -5.27 -9.97
N SER A 108 0.39 -5.93 -8.86
CA SER A 108 -0.39 -7.05 -8.32
C SER A 108 -1.58 -6.64 -7.48
N ALA A 109 -1.86 -5.35 -7.30
CA ALA A 109 -3.04 -4.88 -6.58
C ALA A 109 -4.32 -5.45 -7.23
N ASN A 110 -5.10 -6.18 -6.43
CA ASN A 110 -6.40 -6.74 -6.79
C ASN A 110 -7.26 -6.89 -5.52
N HIS A 111 -7.87 -5.79 -5.09
CA HIS A 111 -8.56 -5.74 -3.78
C HIS A 111 -9.56 -6.88 -3.55
N LYS A 112 -10.28 -7.34 -4.58
CA LYS A 112 -11.35 -8.36 -4.43
C LYS A 112 -10.82 -9.78 -4.26
N GLU A 113 -9.65 -10.06 -4.82
CA GLU A 113 -9.05 -11.41 -4.79
C GLU A 113 -7.85 -11.49 -3.85
N SER A 114 -7.46 -10.37 -3.24
CA SER A 114 -6.34 -10.29 -2.30
C SER A 114 -6.44 -11.34 -1.21
N LYS A 115 -5.36 -12.10 -1.05
CA LYS A 115 -5.29 -13.21 -0.11
C LYS A 115 -3.87 -13.37 0.43
N ILE A 116 -3.74 -13.41 1.76
CA ILE A 116 -2.46 -13.55 2.47
C ILE A 116 -2.56 -14.62 3.54
N THR A 117 -1.49 -15.38 3.75
CA THR A 117 -1.32 -16.21 4.95
C THR A 117 -0.21 -15.63 5.82
N ILE A 118 -0.49 -15.37 7.09
CA ILE A 118 0.50 -14.92 8.07
C ILE A 118 0.90 -16.08 8.99
N PHE A 119 2.17 -16.11 9.40
CA PHE A 119 2.77 -17.18 10.21
C PHE A 119 3.44 -16.62 11.46
N GLU A 120 3.38 -17.39 12.55
CA GLU A 120 3.89 -16.99 13.86
C GLU A 120 5.42 -16.83 13.85
N LYS A 121 6.10 -17.69 13.09
CA LYS A 121 7.57 -17.73 13.01
C LYS A 121 8.05 -17.56 11.58
N ASP A 122 9.35 -17.33 11.44
CA ASP A 122 10.04 -17.29 10.17
C ASP A 122 9.91 -18.62 9.41
N ASN A 123 10.15 -18.58 8.10
CA ASN A 123 10.15 -19.75 7.21
C ASN A 123 8.82 -20.53 7.19
N PHE A 124 7.70 -19.84 7.42
CA PHE A 124 6.34 -20.39 7.35
C PHE A 124 6.05 -21.46 8.41
N ILE A 125 6.59 -21.24 9.62
CA ILE A 125 6.49 -22.17 10.74
C ILE A 125 5.52 -21.63 11.80
N GLY A 126 4.89 -22.54 12.53
CA GLY A 126 4.07 -22.24 13.69
C GLY A 126 2.61 -22.06 13.32
N ARG A 127 1.87 -21.33 14.16
CA ARG A 127 0.46 -21.06 13.89
C ARG A 127 0.32 -20.15 12.66
N GLN A 128 -0.68 -20.43 11.83
CA GLN A 128 -0.94 -19.67 10.61
C GLN A 128 -2.41 -19.22 10.54
N TRP A 129 -2.65 -18.10 9.87
CA TRP A 129 -3.99 -17.65 9.50
C TRP A 129 -4.01 -17.17 8.07
N GLU A 130 -5.08 -17.55 7.38
CA GLU A 130 -5.42 -17.07 6.06
C GLU A 130 -6.37 -15.88 6.19
N ILE A 131 -6.02 -14.77 5.52
CA ILE A 131 -6.67 -13.47 5.62
C ILE A 131 -7.05 -13.03 4.20
N ALA A 132 -8.32 -12.66 4.03
CA ALA A 132 -8.88 -12.13 2.78
C ALA A 132 -9.60 -10.78 2.98
N ASP A 133 -9.57 -10.24 4.20
CA ASP A 133 -10.22 -8.98 4.58
C ASP A 133 -9.25 -8.06 5.33
N ASP A 134 -9.68 -6.82 5.55
CA ASP A 134 -8.88 -5.82 6.24
C ASP A 134 -9.04 -5.94 7.76
N TYR A 135 -7.93 -5.93 8.48
CA TYR A 135 -7.89 -6.07 9.94
C TYR A 135 -7.18 -4.88 10.58
N PRO A 136 -7.93 -3.92 11.16
CA PRO A 136 -7.33 -2.81 11.91
C PRO A 136 -6.70 -3.26 13.24
N SER A 137 -6.97 -4.49 13.69
CA SER A 137 -6.25 -5.13 14.79
C SER A 137 -6.19 -6.63 14.56
N LEU A 138 -4.97 -7.17 14.40
CA LEU A 138 -4.73 -8.61 14.35
C LEU A 138 -5.10 -9.28 15.68
N GLN A 139 -4.89 -8.59 16.79
CA GLN A 139 -5.26 -9.11 18.11
C GLN A 139 -6.77 -9.30 18.25
N ALA A 140 -7.58 -8.38 17.71
CA ALA A 140 -9.04 -8.52 17.67
C ALA A 140 -9.50 -9.69 16.79
N MET A 141 -8.73 -10.07 15.76
CA MET A 141 -8.97 -11.28 14.96
C MET A 141 -8.70 -12.57 15.76
N GLY A 142 -7.94 -12.49 16.86
CA GLY A 142 -7.48 -13.63 17.65
C GLY A 142 -6.00 -13.98 17.45
N TRP A 143 -5.23 -13.14 16.76
CA TRP A 143 -3.78 -13.27 16.69
C TRP A 143 -3.16 -12.93 18.06
N ALA A 144 -2.53 -13.91 18.69
CA ALA A 144 -2.12 -13.79 20.10
C ALA A 144 -0.86 -12.92 20.32
N ASN A 145 -0.07 -12.64 19.28
CA ASN A 145 1.20 -11.94 19.38
C ASN A 145 1.12 -10.51 18.78
N ASN A 146 2.13 -9.69 19.01
CA ASN A 146 2.33 -8.42 18.31
C ASN A 146 3.24 -8.56 17.08
N GLU A 147 3.73 -9.76 16.83
CA GLU A 147 4.67 -10.07 15.76
C GLU A 147 4.09 -11.06 14.76
N VAL A 148 4.55 -10.95 13.52
CA VAL A 148 4.34 -11.92 12.44
C VAL A 148 5.73 -12.31 11.93
N GLY A 149 6.08 -13.61 11.93
CA GLY A 149 7.43 -14.04 11.54
C GLY A 149 7.61 -14.13 10.03
N SER A 150 6.60 -14.65 9.31
CA SER A 150 6.65 -14.77 7.85
C SER A 150 5.26 -14.68 7.23
N MET A 151 5.21 -14.42 5.93
CA MET A 151 3.96 -14.19 5.20
C MET A 151 4.01 -14.80 3.79
N LYS A 152 2.87 -15.31 3.33
CA LYS A 152 2.67 -15.76 1.95
C LYS A 152 1.54 -14.98 1.30
N ILE A 153 1.87 -14.18 0.31
CA ILE A 153 0.89 -13.52 -0.54
C ILE A 153 0.47 -14.54 -1.60
N GLN A 154 -0.80 -14.92 -1.59
CA GLN A 154 -1.35 -15.84 -2.59
C GLN A 154 -1.96 -15.08 -3.77
N CYS A 155 -2.47 -13.89 -3.52
CA CYS A 155 -3.02 -12.99 -4.53
C CYS A 155 -3.05 -11.56 -3.99
N GLY A 156 -3.04 -10.59 -4.90
CA GLY A 156 -3.18 -9.18 -4.55
C GLY A 156 -1.90 -8.54 -4.03
N ALA A 157 -2.08 -7.36 -3.46
CA ALA A 157 -1.08 -6.63 -2.70
C ALA A 157 -1.67 -6.23 -1.34
N TRP A 158 -0.81 -6.22 -0.33
CA TRP A 158 -1.17 -5.97 1.06
C TRP A 158 -0.25 -4.91 1.64
N VAL A 159 -0.76 -4.12 2.57
CA VAL A 159 0.04 -3.23 3.39
C VAL A 159 -0.12 -3.62 4.86
N CYS A 160 1.00 -3.90 5.49
CA CYS A 160 1.10 -4.27 6.90
C CYS A 160 1.60 -3.08 7.71
N TYR A 161 1.10 -2.94 8.92
CA TYR A 161 1.42 -1.82 9.80
C TYR A 161 1.90 -2.28 11.17
N GLN A 162 2.88 -1.56 11.70
CA GLN A 162 3.47 -1.83 13.00
C GLN A 162 2.44 -1.82 14.15
N TYR A 163 1.48 -0.89 14.12
CA TYR A 163 0.50 -0.71 15.18
C TYR A 163 -0.94 -0.93 14.71
N PRO A 164 -1.90 -1.16 15.63
CA PRO A 164 -3.32 -1.20 15.31
C PRO A 164 -3.82 0.12 14.71
N GLY A 165 -4.83 0.03 13.86
CA GLY A 165 -5.48 1.15 13.18
C GLY A 165 -4.66 1.72 12.02
N TYR A 166 -3.83 0.89 11.38
CA TYR A 166 -3.03 1.25 10.21
C TYR A 166 -2.01 2.36 10.48
N ARG A 167 -1.23 2.21 11.57
CA ARG A 167 -0.28 3.23 12.06
C ARG A 167 1.15 2.69 12.20
N GLY A 168 2.11 3.61 12.20
CA GLY A 168 3.53 3.30 12.32
C GLY A 168 4.12 2.91 10.96
N TYR A 169 5.20 2.13 11.00
CA TYR A 169 5.85 1.66 9.78
C TYR A 169 4.89 0.86 8.89
N GLN A 170 4.93 1.16 7.60
CA GLN A 170 4.20 0.46 6.55
C GLN A 170 5.14 -0.46 5.79
N TYR A 171 4.66 -1.65 5.44
CA TYR A 171 5.36 -2.61 4.61
C TYR A 171 4.41 -3.12 3.52
N VAL A 172 4.76 -2.87 2.26
CA VAL A 172 3.96 -3.32 1.12
C VAL A 172 4.46 -4.68 0.68
N LEU A 173 3.56 -5.66 0.66
CA LEU A 173 3.84 -7.04 0.30
C LEU A 173 3.00 -7.42 -0.92
N GLU A 174 3.67 -7.91 -1.94
CA GLU A 174 3.09 -8.14 -3.26
C GLU A 174 3.27 -9.59 -3.68
N PHE A 175 2.30 -10.12 -4.42
CA PHE A 175 2.34 -11.48 -4.97
C PHE A 175 3.44 -11.65 -6.02
N ASP A 176 3.66 -10.64 -6.87
CA ASP A 176 4.64 -10.66 -7.95
C ASP A 176 6.06 -10.33 -7.50
N HIS A 177 6.26 -10.00 -6.22
CA HIS A 177 7.57 -9.79 -5.62
C HIS A 177 7.95 -10.98 -4.73
N HIS A 178 9.20 -11.47 -4.84
CA HIS A 178 9.67 -12.72 -4.21
C HIS A 178 8.81 -13.98 -4.47
N GLY A 179 7.95 -13.95 -5.50
CA GLY A 179 6.97 -15.02 -5.74
C GLY A 179 5.89 -15.13 -4.66
N GLY A 180 5.66 -14.05 -3.89
CA GLY A 180 4.71 -14.00 -2.79
C GLY A 180 5.21 -14.59 -1.48
N ASP A 181 6.41 -15.17 -1.45
CA ASP A 181 6.98 -15.82 -0.27
C ASP A 181 7.92 -14.85 0.49
N TYR A 182 7.51 -14.40 1.68
CA TYR A 182 8.30 -13.55 2.57
C TYR A 182 8.67 -14.32 3.84
N LYS A 183 9.84 -14.95 3.85
CA LYS A 183 10.24 -15.92 4.89
C LYS A 183 10.73 -15.28 6.18
N HIS A 184 11.08 -14.00 6.15
CA HIS A 184 11.64 -13.28 7.28
C HIS A 184 11.34 -11.79 7.15
N TRP A 185 11.20 -11.06 8.26
CA TRP A 185 10.83 -9.63 8.24
C TRP A 185 11.77 -8.72 7.43
N ARG A 186 13.04 -9.11 7.29
CA ARG A 186 14.03 -8.43 6.43
C ARG A 186 13.66 -8.41 4.94
N GLU A 187 12.77 -9.30 4.51
CA GLU A 187 12.27 -9.37 3.14
C GLU A 187 11.08 -8.43 2.90
N TRP A 188 10.48 -7.86 3.95
CA TRP A 188 9.35 -6.94 3.82
C TRP A 188 9.75 -5.55 3.28
N GLY A 189 11.05 -5.23 3.33
CA GLY A 189 11.63 -4.02 2.77
C GLY A 189 12.95 -3.63 3.43
N SER A 190 13.71 -2.76 2.76
CA SER A 190 15.06 -2.36 3.21
C SER A 190 15.10 -1.63 4.56
N HIS A 191 13.99 -1.03 5.00
CA HIS A 191 13.86 -0.40 6.33
C HIS A 191 13.11 -1.26 7.36
N ALA A 192 12.73 -2.51 7.03
CA ALA A 192 12.19 -3.40 8.04
C ALA A 192 13.26 -3.64 9.12
N GLN A 193 12.89 -3.49 10.41
CA GLN A 193 13.79 -3.65 11.56
C GLN A 193 13.24 -4.62 12.61
N THR A 194 11.96 -4.97 12.51
CA THR A 194 11.23 -5.79 13.48
C THR A 194 10.15 -6.61 12.77
N SER A 195 9.78 -7.74 13.36
CA SER A 195 8.64 -8.57 12.99
C SER A 195 7.31 -8.02 13.50
N GLN A 196 7.30 -6.88 14.20
CA GLN A 196 6.09 -6.31 14.79
C GLN A 196 5.09 -5.85 13.72
N ILE A 197 3.93 -6.51 13.66
CA ILE A 197 2.80 -6.19 12.79
C ILE A 197 1.52 -6.40 13.58
N GLN A 198 0.66 -5.38 13.61
CA GLN A 198 -0.57 -5.41 14.42
C GLN A 198 -1.82 -5.00 13.64
N SER A 199 -1.68 -4.49 12.42
CA SER A 199 -2.80 -4.34 11.50
C SER A 199 -2.38 -4.56 10.06
N ILE A 200 -3.31 -4.98 9.23
CA ILE A 200 -3.09 -5.32 7.82
C ILE A 200 -4.32 -4.97 7.00
N ARG A 201 -4.13 -4.52 5.76
CA ARG A 201 -5.22 -4.30 4.82
C ARG A 201 -4.78 -4.58 3.39
N ARG A 202 -5.76 -4.85 2.55
CA ARG A 202 -5.62 -4.99 1.11
C ARG A 202 -5.35 -3.62 0.49
N VAL A 203 -4.50 -3.59 -0.54
CA VAL A 203 -4.28 -2.40 -1.36
C VAL A 203 -5.47 -2.22 -2.32
N GLN A 204 -5.92 -0.98 -2.45
CA GLN A 204 -6.98 -0.53 -3.36
C GLN A 204 -6.38 0.15 -4.57
N GLN A 205 -6.90 -0.18 -5.76
CA GLN A 205 -6.49 0.36 -7.06
C GLN A 205 -7.48 1.35 -7.64
#